data_AF-A0AAE8N533-F1
#
_entry.id   AF-A0AAE8N533-F1
#
_cell.length_a   1.000
_cell.length_b   1.000
_cell.length_c   1.000
_cell.angle_alpha   90.00
_cell.angle_beta   90.00
_cell.angle_gamma   90.00
#
_symmetry.space_group_name_H-M   'P 1'
#
loop_
_entity.id
_entity.type
_entity.pdbx_description
1 polymer ?
#
loop_
_entity_poly.entity_id
_entity_poly.type
_entity_poly.pdbx_seq_one_letter_code
_entity_poly.pdbx_strand_id
1 'polypeptide(L)'
;MKLAVFSVTLLSQAFASPVVVRETTETFTHEAAWSASTKLNPPFPIHESCNSTLSNQLSLALEETVVLARHAKEHILRWGNKSPFVEKYFGNGTTAAAVGVYERVVSADRGDMLFRCDDPDKNCVTQNDWAGHWRGENATAETVICDASFRKRRWLSSLCGGGYTVVQSPLNTYWAVDLLHRLLHVPNISEGVVEHFAEDYAGILELAKEGKGETLFDSDALQYFAVDVYAYDIAAPGVGCSGEIEEK
;
A
#
# COMPACT_ATOMS: atom_id res chain seq x y z
N MET A 1 0.03 -7.98 -98.00
CA MET A 1 0.89 -7.11 -97.17
C MET A 1 0.06 -6.57 -96.02
N LYS A 2 0.14 -7.20 -94.84
CA LYS A 2 -0.54 -6.79 -93.60
C LYS A 2 0.52 -6.83 -92.51
N LEU A 3 0.96 -5.66 -92.03
CA LEU A 3 1.82 -5.55 -90.86
C LEU A 3 0.95 -5.71 -89.61
N ALA A 4 1.22 -6.74 -88.80
CA ALA A 4 0.68 -6.89 -87.47
C ALA A 4 1.69 -6.34 -86.45
N VAL A 5 1.26 -5.38 -85.65
CA VAL A 5 2.05 -4.79 -84.56
C VAL A 5 1.89 -5.67 -83.32
N PHE A 6 3.00 -6.25 -82.83
CA PHE A 6 3.03 -6.96 -81.55
C PHE A 6 3.50 -5.99 -80.45
N SER A 7 2.61 -5.67 -79.52
CA SER A 7 2.95 -4.97 -78.27
C SER A 7 3.66 -5.91 -77.30
N VAL A 8 4.84 -5.52 -76.83
CA VAL A 8 5.57 -6.19 -75.76
C VAL A 8 5.14 -5.58 -74.42
N THR A 9 4.43 -6.35 -73.59
CA THR A 9 4.13 -6.01 -72.20
C THR A 9 5.26 -6.47 -71.29
N LEU A 10 6.03 -5.53 -70.74
CA LEU A 10 7.00 -5.78 -69.67
C LEU A 10 6.27 -5.82 -68.32
N LEU A 11 6.21 -7.00 -67.69
CA LEU A 11 5.80 -7.16 -66.30
C LEU A 11 6.90 -6.61 -65.37
N SER A 12 6.55 -5.63 -64.53
CA SER A 12 7.41 -5.21 -63.41
C SER A 12 7.03 -6.01 -62.17
N GLN A 13 7.86 -6.98 -61.76
CA GLN A 13 7.71 -7.65 -60.48
C GLN A 13 8.32 -6.77 -59.38
N ALA A 14 7.47 -6.27 -58.48
CA ALA A 14 7.92 -5.61 -57.25
C ALA A 14 8.21 -6.68 -56.19
N PHE A 15 9.47 -6.78 -55.76
CA PHE A 15 9.83 -7.58 -54.59
C PHE A 15 9.66 -6.71 -53.34
N ALA A 16 8.72 -7.10 -52.47
CA ALA A 16 8.64 -6.53 -51.12
C ALA A 16 9.79 -7.08 -50.27
N SER A 17 10.56 -6.20 -49.64
CA SER A 17 11.56 -6.61 -48.65
C SER A 17 10.89 -7.05 -47.35
N PRO A 18 11.38 -8.10 -46.67
CA PRO A 18 10.84 -8.49 -45.37
C PRO A 18 11.10 -7.38 -44.35
N VAL A 19 10.05 -6.98 -43.63
CA VAL A 19 10.17 -6.11 -42.46
C VAL A 19 10.81 -6.94 -41.36
N VAL A 20 12.08 -6.65 -41.06
CA VAL A 20 12.73 -7.14 -39.84
C VAL A 20 12.15 -6.33 -38.69
N VAL A 21 11.27 -6.95 -37.90
CA VAL A 21 10.82 -6.38 -36.63
C VAL A 21 12.04 -6.35 -35.71
N ARG A 22 12.56 -5.16 -35.46
CA ARG A 22 13.64 -4.93 -34.50
C ARG A 22 13.03 -5.03 -33.12
N GLU A 23 13.28 -6.13 -32.42
CA GLU A 23 13.04 -6.21 -30.97
C GLU A 23 13.94 -5.15 -30.32
N THR A 24 13.34 -4.05 -29.87
CA THR A 24 13.99 -3.11 -28.96
C THR A 24 14.06 -3.79 -27.60
N THR A 25 15.20 -4.40 -27.30
CA THR A 25 15.56 -4.74 -25.93
C THR A 25 15.76 -3.42 -25.18
N GLU A 26 14.71 -2.89 -24.56
CA GLU A 26 14.84 -1.77 -23.63
C GLU A 26 15.69 -2.24 -22.45
N THR A 27 16.96 -1.87 -22.49
CA THR A 27 17.87 -2.14 -21.38
C THR A 27 17.56 -1.07 -20.34
N PHE A 28 16.73 -1.41 -19.35
CA PHE A 28 16.49 -0.57 -18.18
C PHE A 28 17.78 -0.50 -17.35
N THR A 29 18.69 0.40 -17.72
CA THR A 29 19.83 0.75 -16.88
C THR A 29 19.37 1.81 -15.88
N HIS A 30 18.72 1.39 -14.79
CA HIS A 30 18.64 2.23 -13.61
C HIS A 30 20.05 2.26 -12.98
N GLU A 31 20.87 3.24 -13.35
CA GLU A 31 22.12 3.50 -12.63
C GLU A 31 21.78 3.98 -11.22
N ALA A 32 22.20 3.23 -10.21
CA ALA A 32 22.13 3.66 -8.82
C ALA A 32 23.09 4.85 -8.64
N ALA A 33 22.56 6.07 -8.76
CA ALA A 33 23.33 7.29 -8.57
C ALA A 33 23.74 7.41 -7.10
N TRP A 34 25.05 7.50 -6.86
CA TRP A 34 25.58 7.75 -5.52
C TRP A 34 25.14 9.14 -5.03
N SER A 35 24.49 9.20 -3.86
CA SER A 35 24.10 10.44 -3.19
C SER A 35 24.86 10.57 -1.88
N ALA A 36 25.49 11.73 -1.65
CA ALA A 36 26.15 12.05 -0.40
C ALA A 36 25.16 12.25 0.77
N SER A 37 23.87 12.47 0.47
CA SER A 37 22.79 12.58 1.44
C SER A 37 21.82 11.41 1.29
N THR A 38 22.14 10.27 1.90
CA THR A 38 21.15 9.22 2.11
C THR A 38 20.26 9.63 3.27
N LYS A 39 19.39 10.63 3.08
CA LYS A 39 18.27 10.80 4.01
C LYS A 39 17.40 9.57 3.82
N LEU A 40 17.57 8.59 4.72
CA LEU A 40 16.86 7.32 4.65
C LEU A 40 15.33 7.49 4.82
N ASN A 41 14.87 8.65 5.32
CA ASN A 41 13.47 8.91 5.62
C ASN A 41 13.07 10.37 5.26
N PRO A 42 13.09 10.82 3.98
CA PRO A 42 12.58 12.16 3.62
C PRO A 42 11.10 12.27 3.99
N PRO A 43 10.48 13.44 4.29
CA PRO A 43 9.03 13.54 4.51
C PRO A 43 8.20 12.95 3.35
N PHE A 44 6.97 12.48 3.62
CA PHE A 44 6.11 11.94 2.59
C PHE A 44 5.66 13.08 1.69
N PRO A 45 5.75 12.97 0.36
CA PRO A 45 5.34 14.06 -0.51
C PRO A 45 3.82 14.26 -0.45
N ILE A 46 3.41 15.52 -0.23
CA ILE A 46 2.03 15.95 -0.21
C ILE A 46 1.84 16.97 -1.33
N HIS A 47 0.84 16.74 -2.18
CA HIS A 47 0.52 17.59 -3.31
C HIS A 47 -0.04 18.95 -2.86
N GLU A 48 0.19 19.99 -3.66
CA GLU A 48 -0.27 21.36 -3.38
C GLU A 48 -1.80 21.52 -3.35
N SER A 49 -2.55 20.51 -3.82
CA SER A 49 -4.01 20.46 -3.66
C SER A 49 -4.43 20.38 -2.20
N CYS A 50 -3.56 19.91 -1.31
CA CYS A 50 -3.74 20.00 0.13
C CYS A 50 -3.34 21.40 0.63
N ASN A 51 -4.33 22.24 0.95
CA ASN A 51 -4.06 23.53 1.59
C ASN A 51 -3.25 23.35 2.90
N SER A 52 -2.69 24.44 3.43
CA SER A 52 -1.78 24.39 4.58
C SER A 52 -2.34 23.63 5.80
N THR A 53 -3.64 23.74 6.06
CA THR A 53 -4.29 23.03 7.17
C THR A 53 -4.38 21.53 6.91
N LEU A 54 -4.76 21.12 5.69
CA LEU A 54 -4.83 19.71 5.30
C LEU A 54 -3.44 19.07 5.25
N SER A 55 -2.47 19.78 4.67
CA SER A 55 -1.06 19.34 4.62
C SER A 55 -0.47 19.13 6.02
N ASN A 56 -0.75 20.02 6.97
CA ASN A 56 -0.28 19.86 8.34
C ASN A 56 -0.89 18.64 9.04
N GLN A 57 -2.21 18.44 8.92
CA GLN A 57 -2.88 17.27 9.49
C GLN A 57 -2.37 15.97 8.88
N LEU A 58 -2.21 15.94 7.56
CA LEU A 58 -1.73 14.76 6.86
C LEU A 58 -0.26 14.46 7.18
N SER A 59 0.58 15.48 7.34
CA SER A 59 1.97 15.30 7.78
C SER A 59 2.04 14.62 9.15
N LEU A 60 1.25 15.11 10.12
CA LEU A 60 1.17 14.51 11.46
C LEU A 60 0.62 13.07 11.40
N ALA A 61 -0.41 12.84 10.60
CA ALA A 61 -1.01 11.53 10.43
C ALA A 61 0.00 10.51 9.84
N LEU A 62 0.81 10.93 8.87
CA LEU A 62 1.87 10.10 8.29
C LEU A 62 3.03 9.85 9.27
N GLU A 63 3.34 10.79 10.15
CA GLU A 63 4.27 10.55 11.25
C GLU A 63 3.72 9.51 12.24
N GLU A 64 2.43 9.57 12.59
CA GLU A 64 1.78 8.52 13.40
C GLU A 64 1.78 7.16 12.70
N THR A 65 1.61 7.10 11.38
CA THR A 65 1.73 5.85 10.61
C THR A 65 3.12 5.25 10.72
N VAL A 66 4.18 6.07 10.66
CA VAL A 66 5.56 5.60 10.86
C VAL A 66 5.77 5.09 12.28
N VAL A 67 5.17 5.74 13.29
CA VAL A 67 5.19 5.25 14.68
C VAL A 67 4.51 3.89 14.79
N LEU A 68 3.34 3.72 14.19
CA LEU A 68 2.57 2.47 14.19
C LEU A 68 3.36 1.33 13.53
N ALA A 69 3.88 1.55 12.31
CA ALA A 69 4.63 0.55 11.58
C ALA A 69 5.96 0.18 12.28
N ARG A 70 6.67 1.18 12.81
CA ARG A 70 7.88 0.95 13.61
C ARG A 70 7.58 0.07 14.82
N HIS A 71 6.51 0.39 15.55
CA HIS A 71 6.09 -0.39 16.71
C HIS A 71 5.77 -1.84 16.34
N ALA A 72 4.99 -2.06 15.28
CA ALA A 72 4.64 -3.39 14.79
C ALA A 72 5.89 -4.22 14.48
N LYS A 73 6.83 -3.65 13.72
CA LYS A 73 8.14 -4.28 13.45
C LYS A 73 8.90 -4.61 14.73
N GLU A 74 8.99 -3.68 15.67
CA GLU A 74 9.72 -3.86 16.93
C GLU A 74 9.08 -4.94 17.81
N HIS A 75 7.75 -5.05 17.82
CA HIS A 75 7.04 -6.13 18.51
C HIS A 75 7.44 -7.50 17.94
N ILE A 76 7.44 -7.65 16.60
CA ILE A 76 7.87 -8.88 15.94
C ILE A 76 9.33 -9.21 16.29
N LEU A 77 10.24 -8.23 16.18
CA LEU A 77 11.67 -8.45 16.46
C LEU A 77 11.92 -8.80 17.94
N ARG A 78 11.12 -8.28 18.87
CA ARG A 78 11.26 -8.54 20.29
C ARG A 78 10.75 -9.92 20.69
N TRP A 79 9.58 -10.31 20.21
CA TRP A 79 8.87 -11.49 20.70
C TRP A 79 8.85 -12.65 19.71
N GLY A 80 8.86 -12.36 18.40
CA GLY A 80 8.69 -13.35 17.35
C GLY A 80 7.49 -14.27 17.62
N ASN A 81 7.66 -15.57 17.37
CA ASN A 81 6.61 -16.57 17.55
C ASN A 81 6.25 -16.84 19.04
N LYS A 82 6.88 -16.14 20.00
CA LYS A 82 6.43 -16.17 21.40
C LYS A 82 5.28 -15.20 21.67
N SER A 83 5.01 -14.29 20.75
CA SER A 83 3.87 -13.39 20.85
C SER A 83 2.59 -14.10 20.39
N PRO A 84 1.53 -14.11 21.22
CA PRO A 84 0.23 -14.62 20.78
C PRO A 84 -0.36 -13.78 19.65
N PHE A 85 0.02 -12.50 19.51
CA PHE A 85 -0.40 -11.66 18.39
C PHE A 85 0.29 -12.07 17.09
N VAL A 86 1.59 -12.41 17.14
CA VAL A 86 2.30 -12.91 15.96
C VAL A 86 1.67 -14.21 15.47
N GLU A 87 1.44 -15.16 16.37
CA GLU A 87 0.80 -16.43 16.00
C GLU A 87 -0.64 -16.21 15.46
N LYS A 88 -1.40 -15.32 16.10
CA LYS A 88 -2.78 -14.98 15.70
C LYS A 88 -2.87 -14.46 14.26
N TYR A 89 -1.97 -13.57 13.84
CA TYR A 89 -2.07 -12.90 12.54
C TYR A 89 -1.15 -13.49 11.46
N PHE A 90 -0.02 -14.09 11.83
CA PHE A 90 0.98 -14.60 10.89
C PHE A 90 1.23 -16.11 11.02
N GLY A 91 0.56 -16.80 11.96
CA GLY A 91 0.78 -18.21 12.23
C GLY A 91 2.17 -18.48 12.82
N ASN A 92 2.67 -19.71 12.65
CA ASN A 92 3.95 -20.15 13.22
C ASN A 92 5.13 -20.08 12.22
N GLY A 93 4.97 -19.31 11.14
CA GLY A 93 5.97 -19.16 10.09
C GLY A 93 7.10 -18.20 10.42
N THR A 94 7.95 -17.90 9.43
CA THR A 94 8.87 -16.76 9.50
C THR A 94 8.09 -15.46 9.34
N THR A 95 8.47 -14.44 10.10
CA THR A 95 7.90 -13.09 10.02
C THR A 95 8.81 -12.08 9.31
N ALA A 96 9.88 -12.57 8.67
CA ALA A 96 10.86 -11.73 7.99
C ALA A 96 10.23 -10.82 6.92
N ALA A 97 9.23 -11.33 6.18
CA ALA A 97 8.49 -10.55 5.19
C ALA A 97 7.71 -9.40 5.85
N ALA A 98 6.92 -9.68 6.89
CA ALA A 98 6.18 -8.65 7.62
C ALA A 98 7.12 -7.58 8.22
N VAL A 99 8.26 -7.98 8.79
CA VAL A 99 9.31 -7.06 9.26
C VAL A 99 9.81 -6.18 8.12
N GLY A 100 10.08 -6.77 6.94
CA GLY A 100 10.50 -6.04 5.75
C GLY A 100 9.45 -5.02 5.29
N VAL A 101 8.18 -5.42 5.22
CA VAL A 101 7.08 -4.53 4.81
C VAL A 101 6.95 -3.34 5.75
N TYR A 102 6.95 -3.56 7.07
CA TYR A 102 6.93 -2.44 8.03
C TYR A 102 8.19 -1.58 7.97
N GLU A 103 9.37 -2.18 7.77
CA GLU A 103 10.61 -1.41 7.61
C GLU A 103 10.56 -0.52 6.37
N ARG A 104 9.96 -0.98 5.28
CA ARG A 104 9.76 -0.16 4.08
C ARG A 104 8.85 1.04 4.38
N VAL A 105 7.77 0.87 5.13
CA VAL A 105 6.95 2.00 5.60
C VAL A 105 7.78 3.02 6.41
N VAL A 106 8.69 2.52 7.25
CA VAL A 106 9.52 3.38 8.13
C VAL A 106 10.63 4.09 7.36
N SER A 107 11.25 3.40 6.39
CA SER A 107 12.57 3.75 5.87
C SER A 107 12.83 3.52 4.38
N ALA A 108 11.85 3.12 3.59
CA ALA A 108 12.02 3.13 2.14
C ALA A 108 12.16 4.57 1.63
N ASP A 109 12.87 4.71 0.51
CA ASP A 109 12.81 5.94 -0.27
C ASP A 109 11.37 6.15 -0.74
N ARG A 110 10.87 7.34 -0.48
CA ARG A 110 9.48 7.73 -0.79
C ARG A 110 9.35 8.16 -2.25
N GLY A 111 10.46 8.38 -2.96
CA GLY A 111 10.48 8.61 -4.41
C GLY A 111 9.41 9.57 -4.90
N ASP A 112 8.61 9.10 -5.85
CA ASP A 112 7.50 9.78 -6.51
C ASP A 112 6.14 9.53 -5.83
N MET A 113 6.10 8.90 -4.65
CA MET A 113 4.87 8.73 -3.89
C MET A 113 4.21 10.07 -3.65
N LEU A 114 2.89 10.15 -3.78
CA LEU A 114 2.20 11.42 -3.61
C LEU A 114 0.83 11.26 -2.95
N PHE A 115 0.63 12.01 -1.88
CA PHE A 115 -0.67 12.16 -1.26
C PHE A 115 -1.34 13.44 -1.75
N ARG A 116 -2.59 13.36 -2.22
CA ARG A 116 -3.35 14.49 -2.75
C ARG A 116 -4.67 14.71 -2.01
N CYS A 117 -5.15 15.97 -2.01
CA CYS A 117 -6.47 16.33 -1.48
C CYS A 117 -7.46 16.74 -2.59
N ASP A 118 -6.99 16.86 -3.83
CA ASP A 118 -7.85 16.83 -5.02
C ASP A 118 -8.15 15.37 -5.40
N ASP A 119 -9.22 15.18 -6.16
CA ASP A 119 -9.68 13.88 -6.63
C ASP A 119 -9.79 13.91 -8.17
N PRO A 120 -8.67 13.69 -8.88
CA PRO A 120 -8.66 13.69 -10.35
C PRO A 120 -9.60 12.65 -10.95
N ASP A 121 -9.78 11.52 -10.25
CA ASP A 121 -10.56 10.38 -10.72
C ASP A 121 -12.06 10.52 -10.37
N LYS A 122 -12.43 11.52 -9.57
CA LYS A 122 -13.80 11.79 -9.09
C LYS A 122 -14.41 10.62 -8.33
N ASN A 123 -13.56 9.85 -7.66
CA ASN A 123 -13.91 8.65 -6.95
C ASN A 123 -14.48 8.95 -5.55
N CYS A 124 -14.05 10.01 -4.88
CA CYS A 124 -14.52 10.41 -3.55
C CYS A 124 -16.05 10.59 -3.47
N VAL A 125 -16.69 11.01 -4.57
CA VAL A 125 -18.14 11.23 -4.63
C VAL A 125 -18.95 9.96 -4.94
N THR A 126 -18.29 8.87 -5.31
CA THR A 126 -18.96 7.63 -5.72
C THR A 126 -19.50 6.81 -4.55
N GLN A 127 -18.98 7.06 -3.34
CA GLN A 127 -19.32 6.34 -2.12
C GLN A 127 -19.56 7.33 -0.98
N ASN A 128 -20.66 7.15 -0.24
CA ASN A 128 -20.98 8.06 0.86
C ASN A 128 -19.91 7.99 1.96
N ASP A 129 -19.43 9.16 2.40
CA ASP A 129 -18.37 9.31 3.40
C ASP A 129 -17.09 8.52 3.11
N TRP A 130 -16.78 8.26 1.84
CA TRP A 130 -15.53 7.61 1.49
C TRP A 130 -14.35 8.51 1.80
N ALA A 131 -13.34 7.94 2.44
CA ALA A 131 -12.24 8.65 3.05
C ALA A 131 -11.06 8.86 2.10
N GLY A 132 -11.03 8.16 0.98
CA GLY A 132 -9.93 8.22 0.03
C GLY A 132 -9.66 6.87 -0.60
N HIS A 133 -8.77 6.90 -1.59
CA HIS A 133 -8.46 5.74 -2.41
C HIS A 133 -7.04 5.80 -2.94
N TRP A 134 -6.53 4.65 -3.33
CA TRP A 134 -5.37 4.55 -4.21
C TRP A 134 -5.82 4.79 -5.66
N ARG A 135 -4.99 5.44 -6.48
CA ARG A 135 -5.37 5.77 -7.88
C ARG A 135 -5.21 4.62 -8.87
N GLY A 136 -4.65 3.49 -8.44
CA GLY A 136 -4.52 2.30 -9.28
C GLY A 136 -3.70 2.59 -10.55
N GLU A 137 -4.16 2.06 -11.68
CA GLU A 137 -3.50 2.21 -12.99
C GLU A 137 -3.41 3.67 -13.47
N ASN A 138 -4.26 4.59 -12.97
CA ASN A 138 -4.20 5.99 -13.36
C ASN A 138 -2.96 6.72 -12.81
N ALA A 139 -2.48 6.30 -11.63
CA ALA A 139 -1.22 6.74 -11.03
C ALA A 139 -0.86 5.85 -9.82
N THR A 140 -0.06 4.82 -10.06
CA THR A 140 0.21 3.76 -9.07
C THR A 140 0.96 4.24 -7.83
N ALA A 141 1.66 5.38 -7.91
CA ALA A 141 2.36 5.97 -6.77
C ALA A 141 1.50 6.94 -5.93
N GLU A 142 0.22 7.13 -6.30
CA GLU A 142 -0.59 8.21 -5.73
C GLU A 142 -1.80 7.71 -4.93
N THR A 143 -2.09 8.41 -3.83
CA THR A 143 -3.32 8.23 -3.06
C THR A 143 -4.05 9.55 -2.84
N VAL A 144 -5.37 9.51 -2.97
CA VAL A 144 -6.29 10.62 -2.76
C VAL A 144 -6.86 10.55 -1.35
N ILE A 145 -6.72 11.62 -0.58
CA ILE A 145 -7.38 11.82 0.72
C ILE A 145 -8.66 12.64 0.49
N CYS A 146 -9.82 12.02 0.65
CA CYS A 146 -11.11 12.72 0.56
C CYS A 146 -11.43 13.49 1.85
N ASP A 147 -12.30 14.50 1.74
CA ASP A 147 -12.75 15.36 2.85
C ASP A 147 -13.25 14.59 4.08
N ALA A 148 -13.85 13.41 3.89
CA ALA A 148 -14.33 12.59 5.00
C ALA A 148 -13.21 12.18 5.96
N SER A 149 -11.98 12.00 5.48
CA SER A 149 -10.85 11.64 6.33
C SER A 149 -10.58 12.69 7.40
N PHE A 150 -10.53 13.96 7.01
CA PHE A 150 -10.25 15.09 7.91
C PHE A 150 -11.35 15.36 8.94
N ARG A 151 -12.54 14.78 8.76
CA ARG A 151 -13.66 14.93 9.70
C ARG A 151 -13.82 13.75 10.65
N LYS A 152 -13.50 12.53 10.21
CA LYS A 152 -13.88 11.30 10.92
C LYS A 152 -12.72 10.48 11.46
N ARG A 153 -11.50 10.64 10.91
CA ARG A 153 -10.34 9.87 11.35
C ARG A 153 -9.90 10.33 12.74
N ARG A 154 -9.61 9.37 13.61
CA ARG A 154 -9.10 9.60 14.97
C ARG A 154 -7.57 9.53 15.01
N TRP A 155 -6.98 10.15 16.02
CA TRP A 155 -5.53 10.13 16.29
C TRP A 155 -5.17 8.89 17.12
N LEU A 156 -3.95 8.36 16.95
CA LEU A 156 -3.49 7.20 17.73
C LEU A 156 -3.54 7.45 19.25
N SER A 157 -3.39 8.70 19.68
CA SER A 157 -3.48 9.08 21.09
C SER A 157 -4.84 8.79 21.73
N SER A 158 -5.89 8.55 20.94
CA SER A 158 -7.21 8.14 21.43
C SER A 158 -7.53 6.66 21.17
N LEU A 159 -6.54 5.84 20.78
CA LEU A 159 -6.76 4.41 20.54
C LEU A 159 -7.30 3.71 21.80
N CYS A 160 -8.19 2.74 21.61
CA CYS A 160 -8.98 2.08 22.67
C CYS A 160 -9.99 2.99 23.40
N GLY A 161 -10.06 4.28 23.08
CA GLY A 161 -11.05 5.20 23.59
C GLY A 161 -12.38 5.15 22.84
N GLY A 162 -13.45 5.56 23.52
CA GLY A 162 -14.76 5.81 22.88
C GLY A 162 -15.39 4.57 22.24
N GLY A 163 -15.18 3.39 22.84
CA GLY A 163 -15.80 2.12 22.43
C GLY A 163 -15.14 1.42 21.24
N TYR A 164 -13.99 1.90 20.75
CA TYR A 164 -13.27 1.22 19.67
C TYR A 164 -12.72 -0.13 20.15
N THR A 165 -12.95 -1.17 19.36
CA THR A 165 -12.24 -2.44 19.44
C THR A 165 -11.68 -2.82 18.08
N VAL A 166 -10.54 -3.50 18.05
CA VAL A 166 -9.87 -3.88 16.80
C VAL A 166 -10.78 -4.75 15.92
N VAL A 167 -11.50 -5.69 16.53
CA VAL A 167 -12.37 -6.64 15.81
C VAL A 167 -13.67 -6.03 15.32
N GLN A 168 -14.34 -5.22 16.14
CA GLN A 168 -15.73 -4.80 15.88
C GLN A 168 -15.83 -3.39 15.29
N SER A 169 -14.69 -2.70 15.11
CA SER A 169 -14.64 -1.36 14.53
C SER A 169 -13.91 -1.36 13.18
N PRO A 170 -14.23 -0.44 12.26
CA PRO A 170 -13.52 -0.33 10.99
C PRO A 170 -12.01 -0.10 11.19
N LEU A 171 -11.15 -0.86 10.51
CA LEU A 171 -9.68 -0.72 10.55
C LEU A 171 -9.25 0.74 10.33
N ASN A 172 -9.89 1.37 9.35
CA ASN A 172 -9.58 2.73 8.95
C ASN A 172 -10.06 3.82 9.94
N THR A 173 -10.58 3.49 11.12
CA THR A 173 -11.05 4.50 12.11
C THR A 173 -9.96 5.50 12.48
N TYR A 174 -8.70 5.07 12.56
CA TYR A 174 -7.55 5.91 12.91
C TYR A 174 -6.76 6.30 11.67
N TRP A 175 -6.27 7.55 11.67
CA TRP A 175 -5.40 8.08 10.62
C TRP A 175 -4.23 7.14 10.30
N ALA A 176 -3.50 6.73 11.33
CA ALA A 176 -2.31 5.92 11.17
C ALA A 176 -2.58 4.57 10.48
N VAL A 177 -3.72 3.94 10.77
CA VAL A 177 -4.11 2.64 10.22
C VAL A 177 -4.60 2.78 8.77
N ASP A 178 -5.44 3.78 8.49
CA ASP A 178 -5.91 4.08 7.12
C ASP A 178 -4.74 4.44 6.18
N LEU A 179 -3.78 5.21 6.68
CA LEU A 179 -2.60 5.59 5.90
C LEU A 179 -1.61 4.43 5.75
N LEU A 180 -1.49 3.55 6.76
CA LEU A 180 -0.71 2.32 6.62
C LEU A 180 -1.24 1.51 5.44
N HIS A 181 -2.55 1.29 5.36
CA HIS A 181 -3.18 0.61 4.23
C HIS A 181 -2.83 1.23 2.88
N ARG A 182 -2.99 2.54 2.75
CA ARG A 182 -2.71 3.24 1.49
C ARG A 182 -1.26 3.14 1.07
N LEU A 183 -0.34 3.22 2.04
CA LEU A 183 1.09 3.02 1.78
C LEU A 183 1.35 1.60 1.26
N LEU A 184 0.66 0.59 1.79
CA LEU A 184 0.76 -0.80 1.31
C LEU A 184 0.23 -1.02 -0.11
N HIS A 185 -0.54 -0.10 -0.67
CA HIS A 185 -0.92 -0.13 -2.09
C HIS A 185 0.13 0.50 -3.02
N VAL A 186 1.06 1.29 -2.49
CA VAL A 186 2.02 2.04 -3.33
C VAL A 186 3.28 1.22 -3.58
N PRO A 187 3.72 1.03 -4.84
CA PRO A 187 4.86 0.16 -5.18
C PRO A 187 6.19 0.53 -4.50
N ASN A 188 6.42 1.81 -4.21
CA ASN A 188 7.62 2.26 -3.49
C ASN A 188 7.72 1.60 -2.09
N ILE A 189 6.59 1.22 -1.49
CA ILE A 189 6.54 0.53 -0.21
C ILE A 189 6.28 -0.96 -0.40
N SER A 190 5.30 -1.34 -1.21
CA SER A 190 4.84 -2.73 -1.28
C SER A 190 5.57 -3.58 -2.30
N GLU A 191 6.34 -2.99 -3.20
CA GLU A 191 6.97 -3.67 -4.34
C GLU A 191 5.96 -4.46 -5.20
N GLY A 192 4.67 -4.11 -5.11
CA GLY A 192 3.60 -4.82 -5.80
C GLY A 192 3.31 -6.22 -5.26
N VAL A 193 3.79 -6.57 -4.06
CA VAL A 193 3.55 -7.91 -3.47
C VAL A 193 2.54 -7.91 -2.33
N VAL A 194 2.16 -6.73 -1.80
CA VAL A 194 1.15 -6.62 -0.75
C VAL A 194 -0.23 -6.44 -1.38
N GLU A 195 -1.14 -7.37 -1.09
CA GLU A 195 -2.48 -7.45 -1.67
C GLU A 195 -3.55 -7.70 -0.59
N HIS A 196 -4.81 -7.86 -1.01
CA HIS A 196 -5.91 -8.32 -0.18
C HIS A 196 -6.16 -9.81 -0.43
N PHE A 197 -5.46 -10.68 0.30
CA PHE A 197 -5.66 -12.13 0.26
C PHE A 197 -6.90 -12.56 1.05
N ALA A 198 -7.28 -11.78 2.07
CA ALA A 198 -8.55 -11.89 2.77
C ALA A 198 -9.12 -10.49 3.09
N GLU A 199 -10.44 -10.36 3.11
CA GLU A 199 -11.13 -9.05 3.16
C GLU A 199 -11.66 -8.68 4.55
N ASP A 200 -11.61 -9.59 5.52
CA ASP A 200 -12.10 -9.32 6.88
C ASP A 200 -11.28 -10.04 7.97
N TYR A 201 -11.53 -9.63 9.22
CA TYR A 201 -10.84 -10.16 10.38
C TYR A 201 -10.91 -11.70 10.49
N ALA A 202 -12.07 -12.31 10.20
CA ALA A 202 -12.22 -13.76 10.29
C ALA A 202 -11.40 -14.46 9.20
N GLY A 203 -11.44 -13.93 7.96
CA GLY A 203 -10.62 -14.37 6.85
C GLY A 203 -9.13 -14.28 7.15
N ILE A 204 -8.66 -13.21 7.81
CA ILE A 204 -7.25 -13.11 8.24
C ILE A 204 -6.89 -14.25 9.19
N LEU A 205 -7.74 -14.54 10.18
CA LEU A 205 -7.45 -15.61 11.15
C LEU A 205 -7.50 -17.00 10.52
N GLU A 206 -8.36 -17.22 9.53
CA GLU A 206 -8.38 -18.46 8.75
C GLU A 206 -7.10 -18.60 7.91
N LEU A 207 -6.72 -17.54 7.20
CA LEU A 207 -5.52 -17.50 6.36
C LEU A 207 -4.25 -17.74 7.18
N ALA A 208 -4.17 -17.19 8.39
CA ALA A 208 -3.04 -17.41 9.32
C ALA A 208 -2.90 -18.90 9.71
N LYS A 209 -4.02 -19.62 9.88
CA LYS A 209 -4.02 -21.05 10.24
C LYS A 209 -3.57 -21.95 9.10
N GLU A 210 -3.79 -21.54 7.85
CA GLU A 210 -3.33 -22.32 6.69
C GLU A 210 -1.80 -22.34 6.58
N GLY A 211 -1.11 -21.35 7.18
CA GLY A 211 0.35 -21.32 7.28
C GLY A 211 1.07 -21.13 5.94
N LYS A 212 0.38 -20.63 4.90
CA LYS A 212 0.92 -20.43 3.54
C LYS A 212 1.77 -19.17 3.38
N GLY A 213 1.83 -18.31 4.41
CA GLY A 213 2.61 -17.08 4.40
C GLY A 213 1.94 -15.90 3.69
N GLU A 214 0.74 -16.07 3.12
CA GLU A 214 -0.03 -15.01 2.46
C GLU A 214 -0.36 -13.86 3.42
N THR A 215 -0.65 -14.15 4.70
CA THR A 215 -0.86 -13.11 5.72
C THR A 215 0.32 -12.17 5.95
N LEU A 216 1.53 -12.57 5.56
CA LEU A 216 2.73 -11.71 5.65
C LEU A 216 2.72 -10.58 4.61
N PHE A 217 1.88 -10.72 3.57
CA PHE A 217 1.71 -9.79 2.48
C PHE A 217 0.25 -9.35 2.33
N ASP A 218 -0.60 -9.68 3.30
CA ASP A 218 -1.99 -9.24 3.29
C ASP A 218 -2.10 -7.86 3.96
N SER A 219 -2.66 -6.88 3.24
CA SER A 219 -2.74 -5.52 3.76
C SER A 219 -3.62 -5.39 5.00
N ASP A 220 -4.66 -6.21 5.14
CA ASP A 220 -5.55 -6.18 6.30
C ASP A 220 -4.93 -6.92 7.48
N ALA A 221 -4.25 -8.05 7.27
CA ALA A 221 -3.48 -8.73 8.30
C ALA A 221 -2.39 -7.82 8.89
N LEU A 222 -1.66 -7.10 8.04
CA LEU A 222 -0.66 -6.13 8.46
C LEU A 222 -1.27 -4.94 9.22
N GLN A 223 -2.45 -4.47 8.83
CA GLN A 223 -3.15 -3.42 9.58
C GLN A 223 -3.63 -3.92 10.95
N TYR A 224 -4.32 -5.07 10.98
CA TYR A 224 -4.84 -5.66 12.21
C TYR A 224 -3.72 -5.96 13.20
N PHE A 225 -2.64 -6.59 12.76
CA PHE A 225 -1.49 -6.84 13.62
C PHE A 225 -0.94 -5.54 14.19
N ALA A 226 -0.70 -4.53 13.35
CA ALA A 226 -0.07 -3.28 13.76
C ALA A 226 -0.91 -2.52 14.80
N VAL A 227 -2.23 -2.43 14.59
CA VAL A 227 -3.13 -1.74 15.53
C VAL A 227 -3.35 -2.53 16.82
N ASP A 228 -3.44 -3.87 16.76
CA ASP A 228 -3.70 -4.71 17.94
C ASP A 228 -2.49 -4.73 18.88
N VAL A 229 -1.28 -4.86 18.34
CA VAL A 229 -0.06 -4.80 19.17
C VAL A 229 0.18 -3.40 19.72
N TYR A 230 -0.10 -2.33 18.95
CA TYR A 230 0.00 -0.96 19.48
C TYR A 230 -1.04 -0.70 20.57
N ALA A 231 -2.25 -1.25 20.42
CA ALA A 231 -3.26 -1.22 21.46
C ALA A 231 -2.77 -1.91 22.74
N TYR A 232 -2.21 -3.11 22.62
CA TYR A 232 -1.75 -3.91 23.75
C TYR A 232 -0.49 -3.36 24.45
N ASP A 233 0.50 -2.89 23.70
CA ASP A 233 1.79 -2.47 24.26
C ASP A 233 1.78 -0.99 24.69
N ILE A 234 1.04 -0.13 24.00
CA ILE A 234 1.12 1.34 24.16
C ILE A 234 -0.19 1.94 24.65
N ALA A 235 -1.31 1.73 23.95
CA ALA A 235 -2.55 2.47 24.24
C ALA A 235 -3.23 1.99 25.54
N ALA A 236 -3.27 0.68 25.78
CA ALA A 236 -3.79 0.05 26.98
C ALA A 236 -2.84 -1.07 27.45
N PRO A 237 -1.69 -0.73 28.05
CA PRO A 237 -0.61 -1.68 28.32
C PRO A 237 -1.05 -2.95 29.04
N GLY A 238 -0.82 -4.11 28.42
CA GLY A 238 -1.13 -5.43 28.96
C GLY A 238 -2.61 -5.85 28.86
N VAL A 239 -3.49 -4.97 28.40
CA VAL A 239 -4.93 -5.22 28.25
C VAL A 239 -5.35 -5.13 26.78
N GLY A 240 -4.92 -4.08 26.08
CA GLY A 240 -5.32 -3.79 24.71
C GLY A 240 -6.80 -3.42 24.57
N CYS A 241 -7.26 -3.45 23.32
CA CYS A 241 -8.68 -3.34 22.97
C CYS A 241 -8.99 -4.21 21.75
N SER A 242 -8.47 -5.44 21.72
CA SER A 242 -8.68 -6.36 20.60
C SER A 242 -10.16 -6.56 20.31
N GLY A 243 -10.99 -6.63 21.36
CA GLY A 243 -12.41 -6.96 21.24
C GLY A 243 -12.65 -8.46 21.16
N GLU A 244 -13.92 -8.83 21.08
CA GLU A 244 -14.37 -10.22 21.01
C GLU A 244 -14.85 -10.55 19.59
N ILE A 245 -14.61 -11.79 19.16
CA ILE A 245 -15.19 -12.31 17.93
C ILE A 245 -16.63 -12.67 18.26
N GLU A 246 -17.60 -12.06 17.58
CA GLU A 246 -18.98 -12.54 17.69
C GLU A 246 -19.06 -13.94 17.08
N GLU A 247 -19.37 -14.94 17.90
CA GLU A 247 -19.70 -16.28 17.42
C GLU A 247 -20.97 -16.19 16.56
N LYS A 248 -20.84 -16.51 15.26
CA LYS A 248 -21.99 -16.65 14.35
C LYS A 248 -22.58 -18.06 14.43
#